data_AF-A0A429PT73-F1
#
_entry.id   AF-A0A429PT73-F1
#
_cell.length_a   1.000
_cell.length_b   1.000
_cell.length_c   1.000
_cell.angle_alpha   90.00
_cell.angle_beta   90.00
_cell.angle_gamma   90.00
#
_symmetry.space_group_name_H-M   'P 1'
#
loop_
_entity.id
_entity.type
_entity.pdbx_description
1 polymer ?
#
loop_
_entity_poly.entity_id
_entity_poly.type
_entity_poly.pdbx_seq_one_letter_code
_entity_poly.pdbx_strand_id
1 'polypeptide(L)'
;MAFPAGRNSGLPEKGDEILLYTTRGCFRNPGRDRGRIMGLATVTSEVAALPESVSFGDRDFTSGCTLQVHGLAPRHEGVILADLVPQLQVFPDPKTWSVRMRRASLKLPEPDADLLRRELQPILRTRTAVLGQYAL
;
A
#
# COMPACT_ATOMS: atom_id res chain seq x y z
N MET A 1 8.54 5.96 -1.86
CA MET A 1 7.17 6.39 -1.53
C MET A 1 7.21 7.87 -1.17
N ALA A 2 6.17 8.63 -1.50
CA ALA A 2 6.05 10.04 -1.17
C ALA A 2 4.82 10.28 -0.29
N PHE A 3 4.86 11.29 0.59
CA PHE A 3 3.82 11.63 1.54
C PHE A 3 3.34 13.07 1.34
N PRO A 4 2.03 13.35 1.47
CA PRO A 4 1.48 14.68 1.26
C PRO A 4 1.93 15.65 2.36
N ALA A 5 2.00 16.93 2.01
CA ALA A 5 2.33 17.99 2.96
C ALA A 5 1.44 17.94 4.22
N GLY A 6 2.03 18.26 5.38
CA GLY A 6 1.32 18.35 6.66
C GLY A 6 0.95 17.02 7.31
N ARG A 7 1.31 15.86 6.72
CA ARG A 7 1.10 14.55 7.35
C ARG A 7 2.37 14.00 7.98
N ASN A 8 2.41 14.05 9.32
CA ASN A 8 3.57 13.62 10.11
C ASN A 8 3.31 12.38 10.98
N SER A 9 2.10 11.83 10.99
CA SER A 9 1.75 10.70 11.86
C SER A 9 1.61 9.38 11.09
N GLY A 10 2.08 8.31 11.72
CA GLY A 10 2.02 6.96 11.16
C GLY A 10 2.96 6.72 9.97
N LEU A 11 3.95 7.58 9.76
CA LEU A 11 4.99 7.39 8.75
C LEU A 11 5.80 6.13 9.07
N PRO A 12 6.23 5.37 8.05
CA PRO A 12 7.05 4.20 8.27
C PRO A 12 8.50 4.59 8.61
N GLU A 13 9.17 3.74 9.36
CA GLU A 13 10.56 3.89 9.74
C GLU A 13 11.47 3.08 8.81
N LYS A 14 12.76 3.43 8.77
CA LYS A 14 13.75 2.63 8.04
C LYS A 14 13.80 1.22 8.63
N GLY A 15 13.71 0.21 7.76
CA GLY A 15 13.67 -1.19 8.16
C GLY A 15 12.25 -1.76 8.23
N ASP A 16 11.21 -0.92 8.24
CA ASP A 16 9.83 -1.40 8.22
C ASP A 16 9.53 -2.21 6.95
N GLU A 17 8.82 -3.32 7.13
CA GLU A 17 8.18 -4.05 6.04
C GLU A 17 6.84 -3.40 5.70
N ILE A 18 6.58 -3.22 4.40
CA ILE A 18 5.41 -2.52 3.89
C ILE A 18 4.64 -3.40 2.91
N LEU A 19 3.34 -3.53 3.17
CA LEU A 19 2.36 -4.07 2.23
C LEU A 19 1.80 -2.93 1.37
N LEU A 20 1.97 -3.02 0.05
CA LEU A 20 1.51 -2.01 -0.89
C LEU A 20 0.03 -2.21 -1.22
N TYR A 21 -0.79 -1.18 -1.00
CA TYR A 21 -2.24 -1.23 -1.25
C TYR A 21 -2.64 -0.35 -2.44
N THR A 22 -3.35 -0.94 -3.40
CA THR A 22 -4.07 -0.21 -4.45
C THR A 22 -5.49 0.08 -4.03
N THR A 23 -5.90 1.34 -4.14
CA THR A 23 -7.29 1.73 -3.92
C THR A 23 -8.19 1.22 -5.05
N ARG A 24 -9.48 1.12 -4.77
CA ARG A 24 -10.52 0.70 -5.75
C ARG A 24 -10.47 1.49 -7.06
N GLY A 25 -10.11 2.79 -7.00
CA GLY A 25 -10.06 3.67 -8.16
C GLY A 25 -8.88 3.42 -9.09
N CYS A 26 -7.85 2.69 -8.65
CA CYS A 26 -6.62 2.49 -9.43
C CYS A 26 -6.84 1.75 -10.75
N PHE A 27 -7.93 1.00 -10.89
CA PHE A 27 -8.14 0.15 -12.07
C PHE A 27 -9.22 0.65 -13.05
N ARG A 28 -9.67 1.91 -12.89
CA ARG A 28 -10.60 2.63 -13.80
C ARG A 28 -12.01 2.02 -13.95
N ASN A 29 -12.43 1.08 -13.08
CA ASN A 29 -13.83 0.67 -12.93
C ASN A 29 -14.23 0.49 -11.44
N PRO A 30 -14.44 1.59 -10.70
CA PRO A 30 -14.58 1.56 -9.24
C PRO A 30 -15.85 0.85 -8.71
N GLY A 31 -16.86 0.63 -9.56
CA GLY A 31 -18.06 -0.15 -9.19
C GLY A 31 -17.80 -1.66 -9.15
N ARG A 32 -16.77 -2.12 -9.88
CA ARG A 32 -16.35 -3.52 -9.94
C ARG A 32 -15.05 -3.77 -9.18
N ASP A 33 -14.13 -2.82 -9.25
CA ASP A 33 -12.76 -2.99 -8.80
C ASP A 33 -12.66 -2.86 -7.28
N ARG A 34 -11.92 -3.79 -6.67
CA ARG A 34 -11.75 -3.89 -5.23
C ARG A 34 -10.37 -3.37 -4.83
N GLY A 35 -10.27 -2.85 -3.60
CA GLY A 35 -8.99 -2.46 -3.04
C GLY A 35 -8.15 -3.69 -2.75
N ARG A 36 -6.89 -3.68 -3.17
CA ARG A 36 -6.02 -4.87 -3.14
C ARG A 36 -4.68 -4.59 -2.49
N ILE A 37 -4.18 -5.55 -1.71
CA ILE A 37 -2.76 -5.60 -1.38
C ILE A 37 -2.05 -6.24 -2.58
N MET A 38 -1.10 -5.52 -3.16
CA MET A 38 -0.47 -5.87 -4.44
C MET A 38 1.02 -6.09 -4.37
N GLY A 39 1.67 -5.87 -3.24
CA GLY A 39 3.12 -5.97 -3.19
C GLY A 39 3.69 -5.93 -1.80
N LEU A 40 4.94 -6.36 -1.72
CA LEU A 40 5.74 -6.41 -0.50
C LEU A 40 7.03 -5.62 -0.73
N ALA A 41 7.39 -4.79 0.24
CA ALA A 41 8.58 -3.96 0.18
C ALA A 41 9.19 -3.75 1.56
N THR A 42 10.44 -3.28 1.61
CA THR A 42 11.07 -2.77 2.82
C THR A 42 11.46 -1.31 2.64
N VAL A 43 11.30 -0.49 3.68
CA VAL A 43 11.79 0.88 3.71
C VAL A 43 13.30 0.89 3.91
N THR A 44 14.05 1.51 3.00
CA THR A 44 15.53 1.49 3.03
C THR A 44 16.16 2.83 3.39
N SER A 45 15.36 3.89 3.55
CA SER A 45 15.81 5.22 3.99
C SER A 45 14.88 5.79 5.04
N GLU A 46 15.37 6.75 5.82
CA GLU A 46 14.50 7.60 6.64
C GLU A 46 13.49 8.35 5.76
N VAL A 47 12.35 8.72 6.35
CA VAL A 47 11.43 9.67 5.72
C VAL A 47 12.02 11.07 5.87
N ALA A 48 12.32 11.70 4.74
CA ALA A 48 12.92 13.03 4.68
C ALA A 48 12.19 13.92 3.68
N ALA A 49 12.45 15.23 3.74
CA ALA A 49 11.98 16.15 2.72
C ALA A 49 12.53 15.72 1.34
N LEU A 50 11.68 15.76 0.32
CA LEU A 50 12.11 15.50 -1.05
C LEU A 50 12.87 16.73 -1.58
N PRO A 51 13.98 16.55 -2.32
CA PRO A 51 14.70 17.66 -2.95
C PRO A 51 13.81 18.45 -3.91
N GLU A 52 12.91 17.74 -4.59
CA GLU A 52 11.87 18.31 -5.44
C GLU A 52 10.53 17.71 -5.01
N SER A 53 9.54 18.58 -4.74
CA SER A 53 8.19 18.13 -4.39
C SER A 53 7.56 17.44 -5.59
N VAL A 54 6.86 16.33 -5.35
CA VAL A 54 6.12 15.63 -6.40
C VAL A 54 4.66 16.05 -6.32
N SER A 55 4.09 16.56 -7.41
CA SER A 55 2.68 16.95 -7.47
C SER A 55 1.86 15.94 -8.27
N PHE A 56 0.73 15.51 -7.71
CA PHE A 56 -0.25 14.68 -8.40
C PHE A 56 -1.63 15.34 -8.28
N GLY A 57 -2.14 15.88 -9.39
CA GLY A 57 -3.38 16.64 -9.39
C GLY A 57 -3.25 17.92 -8.55
N ASP A 58 -4.12 18.09 -7.56
CA ASP A 58 -4.17 19.20 -6.61
C ASP A 58 -3.36 18.96 -5.32
N ARG A 59 -2.55 17.89 -5.27
CA ARG A 59 -1.85 17.47 -4.06
C ARG A 59 -0.34 17.46 -4.25
N ASP A 60 0.33 18.13 -3.31
CA ASP A 60 1.79 18.15 -3.21
C ASP A 60 2.31 17.15 -2.18
N PHE A 61 3.36 16.45 -2.57
CA PHE A 61 4.08 15.48 -1.76
C PHE A 61 5.49 15.99 -1.52
N THR A 62 5.75 16.42 -0.29
CA THR A 62 6.95 17.17 0.09
C THR A 62 7.98 16.32 0.83
N SER A 63 7.60 15.11 1.26
CA SER A 63 8.49 14.16 1.93
C SER A 63 8.37 12.76 1.34
N GLY A 64 9.36 11.92 1.57
CA GLY A 64 9.38 10.56 1.05
C GLY A 64 10.49 9.70 1.62
N CYS A 65 10.43 8.41 1.28
CA CYS A 65 11.45 7.41 1.61
C CYS A 65 11.67 6.47 0.41
N THR A 66 12.83 5.81 0.39
CA THR A 66 13.14 4.77 -0.58
C THR A 66 12.52 3.44 -0.16
N LEU A 67 11.93 2.74 -1.14
CA LEU A 67 11.42 1.39 -0.95
C LEU A 67 12.23 0.41 -1.80
N GLN A 68 12.64 -0.69 -1.20
CA GLN A 68 13.05 -1.89 -1.92
C GLN A 68 11.84 -2.80 -2.09
N VAL A 69 11.34 -2.90 -3.33
CA VAL A 69 10.19 -3.76 -3.65
C VAL A 69 10.68 -5.19 -3.89
N HIS A 70 10.21 -6.12 -3.07
CA HIS A 70 10.59 -7.53 -3.13
C HIS A 70 9.76 -8.31 -4.15
N GLY A 71 8.49 -7.92 -4.32
CA GLY A 71 7.62 -8.53 -5.30
C GLY A 71 6.32 -7.75 -5.46
N LEU A 72 5.70 -7.95 -6.62
CA LEU A 72 4.39 -7.41 -6.96
C LEU A 72 3.48 -8.54 -7.47
N ALA A 73 2.19 -8.47 -7.17
CA ALA A 73 1.18 -9.27 -7.82
C ALA A 73 0.99 -8.81 -9.29
N PRO A 74 0.57 -9.69 -10.21
CA PRO A 74 0.07 -9.27 -11.51
C PRO A 74 -1.11 -8.30 -11.38
N ARG A 75 -1.37 -7.53 -12.45
CA ARG A 75 -2.44 -6.54 -12.44
C ARG A 75 -3.79 -7.24 -12.17
N HIS A 76 -4.55 -6.73 -11.20
CA HIS A 76 -5.83 -7.29 -10.71
C HIS A 76 -5.76 -8.58 -9.90
N GLU A 77 -4.58 -9.14 -9.66
CA GLU A 77 -4.46 -10.43 -8.97
C GLU A 77 -4.09 -10.31 -7.48
N GLY A 78 -3.84 -9.09 -6.98
CA GLY A 78 -3.55 -8.86 -5.57
C GLY A 78 -4.68 -9.26 -4.61
N VAL A 79 -4.34 -9.51 -3.35
CA VAL A 79 -5.26 -9.93 -2.29
C VAL A 79 -6.35 -8.88 -2.06
N ILE A 80 -7.61 -9.27 -2.14
CA ILE A 80 -8.75 -8.37 -1.90
C ILE A 80 -8.85 -8.11 -0.40
N LEU A 81 -8.49 -6.89 0.02
CA LEU A 81 -8.44 -6.54 1.44
C LEU A 81 -9.81 -6.68 2.11
N ALA A 82 -10.87 -6.27 1.42
CA ALA A 82 -12.24 -6.29 1.93
C ALA A 82 -12.71 -7.68 2.40
N ASP A 83 -12.19 -8.73 1.78
CA ASP A 83 -12.59 -10.11 2.07
C ASP A 83 -11.91 -10.63 3.35
N LEU A 84 -10.78 -10.00 3.74
CA LEU A 84 -10.03 -10.31 4.96
C LEU A 84 -10.38 -9.38 6.13
N VAL A 85 -11.04 -8.24 5.89
CA VAL A 85 -11.42 -7.26 6.94
C VAL A 85 -12.04 -7.90 8.19
N PRO A 86 -12.97 -8.88 8.10
CA PRO A 86 -13.56 -9.49 9.30
C PRO A 86 -12.55 -10.21 10.22
N GLN A 87 -11.36 -10.52 9.72
CA GLN A 87 -10.31 -11.24 10.45
C GLN A 87 -9.19 -10.31 10.96
N LEU A 88 -9.21 -9.03 10.58
CA LEU A 88 -8.12 -8.08 10.84
C LEU A 88 -8.44 -7.17 12.03
N GLN A 89 -7.58 -7.21 13.05
CA GLN A 89 -7.72 -6.46 14.29
C GLN A 89 -7.63 -4.94 14.08
N VAL A 90 -6.89 -4.49 13.07
CA VAL A 90 -6.75 -3.07 12.72
C VAL A 90 -8.09 -2.42 12.30
N PHE A 91 -9.08 -3.25 11.93
CA PHE A 91 -10.43 -2.85 11.55
C PHE A 91 -11.47 -3.31 12.58
N PRO A 92 -11.65 -2.58 13.69
CA PRO A 92 -12.59 -2.97 14.75
C PRO A 92 -14.06 -2.97 14.33
N ASP A 93 -14.42 -2.21 13.29
CA ASP A 93 -15.75 -2.24 12.68
C ASP A 93 -15.64 -2.54 11.17
N PRO A 94 -16.02 -3.76 10.73
CA PRO A 94 -16.03 -4.13 9.33
C PRO A 94 -16.97 -3.31 8.45
N LYS A 95 -17.94 -2.56 8.98
CA LYS A 95 -18.83 -1.72 8.15
C LYS A 95 -18.17 -0.41 7.76
N THR A 96 -17.29 0.12 8.60
CA THR A 96 -16.65 1.43 8.41
C THR A 96 -15.14 1.35 8.16
N TRP A 97 -14.58 0.14 8.02
CA TRP A 97 -13.15 -0.14 7.85
C TRP A 97 -12.44 0.77 6.81
N SER A 98 -13.08 1.04 5.68
CA SER A 98 -12.50 1.83 4.58
C SER A 98 -12.14 3.26 4.98
N VAL A 99 -12.76 3.81 6.05
CA VAL A 99 -12.40 5.11 6.61
C VAL A 99 -10.97 5.09 7.16
N ARG A 100 -10.54 3.98 7.76
CA ARG A 100 -9.17 3.81 8.27
C ARG A 100 -8.14 3.82 7.14
N MET A 101 -8.52 3.45 5.92
CA MET A 101 -7.65 3.50 4.74
C MET A 101 -7.46 4.90 4.15
N ARG A 102 -8.14 5.95 4.64
CA ARG A 102 -8.03 7.33 4.13
C ARG A 102 -6.74 8.05 4.59
N ARG A 103 -5.63 7.33 4.67
CA ARG A 103 -4.32 7.78 5.12
C ARG A 103 -3.22 7.21 4.22
N ALA A 104 -2.01 7.78 4.29
CA ALA A 104 -0.91 7.33 3.45
C ALA A 104 -0.36 5.96 3.90
N SER A 105 -0.32 5.74 5.21
CA SER A 105 0.20 4.54 5.85
C SER A 105 -0.67 4.15 7.05
N LEU A 106 -0.83 2.85 7.26
CA LEU A 106 -1.59 2.27 8.37
C LEU A 106 -0.70 1.22 9.04
N LYS A 107 -0.32 1.46 10.30
CA LYS A 107 0.42 0.47 11.09
C LYS A 107 -0.48 -0.72 11.38
N LEU A 108 0.03 -1.91 11.10
CA LEU A 108 -0.66 -3.18 11.35
C LEU A 108 -0.13 -3.81 12.65
N PRO A 109 -1.00 -4.43 13.45
CA PRO A 109 -0.57 -5.44 14.42
C PRO A 109 0.12 -6.61 13.71
N GLU A 110 1.08 -7.26 14.37
CA GLU A 110 1.82 -8.39 13.79
C GLU A 110 0.90 -9.50 13.24
N PRO A 111 -0.17 -9.95 13.94
CA PRO A 111 -1.05 -10.99 13.42
C PRO A 111 -1.77 -10.61 12.11
N ASP A 112 -2.10 -9.32 11.95
CA ASP A 112 -2.72 -8.81 10.73
C ASP A 112 -1.71 -8.78 9.58
N ALA A 113 -0.47 -8.36 9.86
CA ALA A 113 0.61 -8.37 8.89
C ALA A 113 0.93 -9.79 8.42
N ASP A 114 1.00 -10.76 9.35
CA ASP A 114 1.24 -12.17 9.06
C ASP A 114 0.15 -12.78 8.17
N LEU A 115 -1.12 -12.52 8.48
CA LEU A 115 -2.24 -12.95 7.64
C LEU A 115 -2.10 -12.40 6.22
N LEU A 116 -1.94 -11.08 6.07
CA LEU A 116 -1.83 -10.46 4.75
C LEU A 116 -0.59 -10.93 3.97
N ARG A 117 0.55 -11.11 4.65
CA ARG A 117 1.79 -11.62 4.05
C ARG A 117 1.61 -13.04 3.54
N ARG A 118 0.98 -13.92 4.32
CA ARG A 118 0.68 -15.31 3.94
C ARG A 118 -0.20 -15.39 2.70
N GLU A 119 -1.26 -14.58 2.63
CA GLU A 119 -2.15 -14.56 1.47
C GLU A 119 -1.47 -13.95 0.23
N LEU A 120 -0.57 -13.00 0.42
CA LEU A 120 0.10 -12.29 -0.68
C LEU A 120 1.26 -13.09 -1.29
N GLN A 121 2.08 -13.75 -0.47
CA GLN A 121 3.33 -14.41 -0.91
C GLN A 121 3.17 -15.31 -2.14
N PRO A 122 2.16 -16.20 -2.24
CA PRO A 122 1.99 -17.09 -3.40
C PRO A 122 1.76 -16.36 -4.73
N ILE A 123 1.25 -15.13 -4.66
CA ILE A 123 0.88 -14.30 -5.82
C ILE A 123 2.06 -13.44 -6.28
N LEU A 124 3.03 -13.18 -5.41
CA LEU A 124 4.15 -12.29 -5.73
C LEU A 124 4.97 -12.85 -6.90
N ARG A 125 5.34 -11.94 -7.80
CA ARG A 125 6.29 -12.14 -8.89
C ARG A 125 7.36 -11.06 -8.78
N THR A 126 8.48 -11.27 -9.45
CA THR A 126 9.53 -10.25 -9.55
C THR A 126 8.96 -8.98 -10.18
N ARG A 127 9.38 -7.81 -9.69
CA ARG A 127 8.88 -6.52 -10.18
C ARG A 127 8.99 -6.40 -11.69
N THR A 128 10.11 -6.79 -12.27
CA THR A 128 10.38 -6.70 -13.72
C THR A 128 9.43 -7.55 -14.56
N ALA A 129 9.00 -8.72 -14.06
CA ALA A 129 8.11 -9.62 -14.80
C ALA A 129 6.69 -9.06 -14.95
N VAL A 130 6.23 -8.22 -14.03
CA VAL A 130 4.84 -7.72 -14.01
C VAL A 130 4.69 -6.23 -14.30
N LEU A 131 5.79 -5.45 -14.29
CA LEU A 131 5.72 -3.99 -14.41
C LEU A 131 5.03 -3.53 -15.70
N GLY A 132 5.26 -4.22 -16.82
CA GLY A 132 4.64 -3.89 -18.11
C GLY A 132 3.10 -3.96 -18.09
N GLN A 133 2.52 -4.77 -17.20
CA GLN A 133 1.06 -4.89 -17.07
C GLN A 133 0.43 -3.65 -16.43
N TYR A 134 1.22 -2.85 -15.70
CA TYR A 134 0.77 -1.65 -15.01
C TYR A 134 0.91 -0.37 -15.86
N ALA A 135 1.56 -0.43 -17.02
CA ALA A 135 1.88 0.75 -17.85
C ALA A 135 0.74 1.20 -18.80
N LEU A 136 -0.52 0.87 -18.49
CA LEU A 136 -1.70 1.06 -19.37
C LEU A 136 -2.30 2.48 -19.34
#